data_AF-A0A4R6TZ06-F1
#
_entry.id   AF-A0A4R6TZ06-F1
#
_cell.length_a   1.000
_cell.length_b   1.000
_cell.length_c   1.000
_cell.angle_alpha   90.00
_cell.angle_beta   90.00
_cell.angle_gamma   90.00
#
_symmetry.space_group_name_H-M   'P 1'
#
loop_
_entity.id
_entity.type
_entity.pdbx_description
1 polymer ?
#
loop_
_entity_poly.entity_id
_entity_poly.type
_entity_poly.pdbx_seq_one_letter_code
_entity_poly.pdbx_strand_id
1 'polypeptide(L)'
;MKAITDEELARLKGEAARGEPNADWRKAFAHRTVFDLDHVAMILSGGTPCSVGGDTKGSVKDCDTWMSRLKNDIHELLAPSGLHSNWHFHQVSHAKVREWCKRNGIEWPIPPSPWGDTCGEAKAAAADSETEQLRKHIAKLEAQVEQQAQRITEFEAEAERTIATGGLMFPYATPELLAMQEAALKHWAGYNAETDRKPLQKEIGLELTEALALNGSSGQPSRQAAVLASAIQPEKYRG
;
A
#
# COMPACT_ATOMS: atom_id res chain seq x y z
N MET A 1 -29.77 20.52 -17.39
CA MET A 1 -28.69 21.52 -17.56
C MET A 1 -28.85 22.13 -18.94
N LYS A 2 -28.94 23.45 -19.07
CA LYS A 2 -28.98 24.11 -20.38
C LYS A 2 -27.57 24.06 -20.99
N ALA A 3 -27.45 23.63 -22.24
CA ALA A 3 -26.21 23.80 -22.98
C ALA A 3 -25.96 25.30 -23.19
N ILE A 4 -24.74 25.75 -22.90
CA ILE A 4 -24.29 27.13 -23.15
C ILE A 4 -24.27 27.35 -24.67
N THR A 5 -24.77 28.48 -25.15
CA THR A 5 -24.81 28.79 -26.60
C THR A 5 -23.44 29.26 -27.10
N ASP A 6 -23.17 29.11 -28.40
CA ASP A 6 -21.93 29.61 -29.03
C ASP A 6 -21.73 31.11 -28.83
N GLU A 7 -22.81 31.88 -28.70
CA GLU A 7 -22.78 33.31 -28.37
C GLU A 7 -22.24 33.59 -26.97
N GLU A 8 -22.68 32.80 -25.98
CA GLU A 8 -22.21 32.92 -24.60
C GLU A 8 -20.74 32.48 -24.49
N LEU A 9 -20.33 31.47 -25.27
CA LEU A 9 -18.94 31.08 -25.42
C LEU A 9 -18.08 32.22 -26.02
N ALA A 10 -18.58 32.91 -27.05
CA ALA A 10 -17.88 34.03 -27.67
C ALA A 10 -17.70 35.20 -26.69
N ARG A 11 -18.71 35.49 -25.85
CA ARG A 11 -18.63 36.51 -24.79
C ARG A 11 -17.52 36.20 -23.79
N LEU A 12 -17.48 34.96 -23.30
CA LEU A 12 -16.49 34.51 -22.32
C LEU A 12 -15.05 34.57 -22.86
N LYS A 13 -14.85 34.29 -24.14
CA LYS A 13 -13.52 34.37 -24.80
C LYS A 13 -12.93 35.80 -24.77
N GLY A 14 -13.76 36.83 -24.89
CA GLY A 14 -13.30 38.23 -24.85
C GLY A 14 -13.01 38.76 -23.43
N GLU A 15 -13.43 38.05 -22.39
CA GLU A 15 -13.30 38.48 -20.99
C GLU A 15 -12.11 37.87 -20.26
N ALA A 16 -11.80 36.60 -20.54
CA ALA A 16 -10.66 35.90 -19.94
C ALA A 16 -9.30 36.60 -20.18
N ALA A 17 -9.18 37.39 -21.25
CA ALA A 17 -7.95 38.11 -21.61
C ALA A 17 -7.74 39.45 -20.84
N ARG A 18 -8.69 39.90 -20.00
CA ARG A 18 -8.66 41.27 -19.42
C ARG A 18 -7.94 41.42 -18.07
N GLY A 19 -7.37 40.36 -17.50
CA GLY A 19 -6.63 40.49 -16.24
C GLY A 19 -5.31 41.25 -16.40
N GLU A 20 -4.93 42.07 -15.43
CA GLU A 20 -3.66 42.82 -15.43
C GLU A 20 -2.47 41.88 -15.73
N PRO A 21 -1.70 42.13 -16.80
CA PRO A 21 -0.61 41.25 -17.23
C PRO A 21 0.50 41.04 -16.19
N ASN A 22 0.63 41.96 -15.22
CA ASN A 22 1.70 41.98 -14.21
C ASN A 22 1.25 41.53 -12.82
N ALA A 23 0.08 40.89 -12.69
CA ALA A 23 -0.38 40.45 -11.38
C ALA A 23 0.54 39.35 -10.82
N ASP A 24 1.20 39.63 -9.69
CA ASP A 24 2.24 38.78 -9.06
C ASP A 24 1.81 37.33 -8.81
N TRP A 25 0.50 37.09 -8.68
CA TRP A 25 -0.04 35.75 -8.49
C TRP A 25 0.21 34.83 -9.71
N ARG A 26 0.24 35.33 -10.95
CA ARG A 26 0.46 34.49 -12.13
C ARG A 26 1.80 33.77 -12.06
N LYS A 27 2.84 34.44 -11.54
CA LYS A 27 4.17 33.83 -11.33
C LYS A 27 4.13 32.75 -10.26
N ALA A 28 3.44 33.00 -9.14
CA ALA A 28 3.29 32.03 -8.06
C ALA A 28 2.57 30.75 -8.53
N PHE A 29 1.57 30.89 -9.40
CA PHE A 29 0.81 29.76 -9.91
C PHE A 29 1.43 29.08 -11.16
N ALA A 30 2.33 29.75 -11.88
CA ALA A 30 3.05 29.15 -13.01
C ALA A 30 3.85 27.90 -12.62
N HIS A 31 4.25 27.80 -11.35
CA HIS A 31 5.02 26.67 -10.83
C HIS A 31 4.16 25.49 -10.34
N ARG A 32 2.84 25.66 -10.26
CA ARG A 32 1.95 24.59 -9.80
C ARG A 32 1.64 23.61 -10.93
N THR A 33 1.66 22.33 -10.61
CA THR A 33 1.27 21.25 -11.53
C THR A 33 -0.20 20.85 -11.37
N VAL A 34 -0.81 21.23 -10.24
CA VAL A 34 -2.15 20.85 -9.84
C VAL A 34 -2.87 22.08 -9.28
N PHE A 35 -4.14 22.21 -9.62
CA PHE A 35 -5.04 23.29 -9.18
C PHE A 35 -6.31 22.69 -8.62
N ASP A 36 -6.93 23.34 -7.66
CA ASP A 36 -8.32 23.04 -7.31
C ASP A 36 -9.24 23.60 -8.41
N LEU A 37 -10.37 22.93 -8.63
CA LEU A 37 -11.31 23.27 -9.70
C LEU A 37 -11.85 24.70 -9.57
N ASP A 38 -12.11 25.13 -8.33
CA ASP A 38 -12.55 26.50 -8.01
C ASP A 38 -11.50 27.55 -8.38
N HIS A 39 -10.21 27.29 -8.13
CA HIS A 39 -9.12 28.16 -8.56
C HIS A 39 -9.10 28.31 -10.08
N VAL A 40 -9.31 27.22 -10.83
CA VAL A 40 -9.35 27.26 -12.30
C VAL A 40 -10.52 28.11 -12.79
N ALA A 41 -11.72 27.93 -12.25
CA ALA A 41 -12.87 28.75 -12.62
C ALA A 41 -12.68 30.23 -12.27
N MET A 42 -12.08 30.53 -11.12
CA MET A 42 -11.76 31.89 -10.70
C MET A 42 -10.73 32.54 -11.62
N ILE A 43 -9.70 31.79 -12.03
CA ILE A 43 -8.70 32.26 -12.99
C ILE A 43 -9.34 32.55 -14.36
N LEU A 44 -10.20 31.66 -14.87
CA LEU A 44 -10.86 31.82 -16.18
C LEU A 44 -11.87 32.96 -16.21
N SER A 45 -12.47 33.29 -15.06
CA SER A 45 -13.36 34.43 -14.90
C SER A 45 -12.60 35.76 -14.70
N GLY A 46 -11.26 35.74 -14.76
CA GLY A 46 -10.40 36.91 -14.61
C GLY A 46 -10.15 37.33 -13.16
N GLY A 47 -10.59 36.51 -12.19
CA GLY A 47 -10.35 36.71 -10.77
C GLY A 47 -8.97 36.25 -10.33
N THR A 48 -8.54 36.74 -9.16
CA THR A 48 -7.29 36.29 -8.53
C THR A 48 -7.57 35.05 -7.68
N PRO A 49 -6.84 33.94 -7.90
CA PRO A 49 -6.90 32.76 -7.04
C PRO A 49 -6.20 33.04 -5.69
N CYS A 50 -6.81 33.83 -4.80
CA CYS A 50 -6.32 33.93 -3.42
C CYS A 50 -7.44 34.09 -2.38
N SER A 51 -7.35 33.17 -1.42
CA SER A 51 -8.04 33.11 -0.13
C SER A 51 -9.56 32.96 -0.17
N VAL A 52 -9.98 31.69 -0.11
CA VAL A 52 -11.23 31.26 0.53
C VAL A 52 -11.34 31.97 1.88
N GLY A 53 -12.11 33.07 1.94
CA GLY A 53 -12.35 33.85 3.16
C GLY A 53 -12.07 35.35 3.07
N GLY A 54 -11.49 35.87 1.98
CA GLY A 54 -11.43 37.31 1.75
C GLY A 54 -12.71 37.79 1.06
N ASP A 55 -13.38 38.81 1.62
CA ASP A 55 -14.54 39.52 1.06
C ASP A 55 -14.25 40.05 -0.37
N THR A 56 -14.26 39.17 -1.36
CA THR A 56 -14.17 39.49 -2.79
C THR A 56 -15.56 39.93 -3.22
N LYS A 57 -16.00 41.08 -2.70
CA LYS A 57 -17.25 41.75 -3.07
C LYS A 57 -17.27 42.28 -4.51
N GLY A 58 -16.19 42.07 -5.27
CA GLY A 58 -16.25 42.09 -6.72
C GLY A 58 -16.79 40.76 -7.20
N SER A 59 -18.10 40.66 -7.44
CA SER A 59 -18.72 39.56 -8.19
C SER A 59 -17.88 39.31 -9.43
N VAL A 60 -17.07 38.25 -9.40
CA VAL A 60 -16.38 37.79 -10.60
C VAL A 60 -17.49 37.19 -11.44
N LYS A 61 -18.08 38.04 -12.30
CA LYS A 61 -19.14 37.64 -13.20
C LYS A 61 -18.64 36.40 -13.93
N ASP A 62 -19.47 35.36 -13.93
CA ASP A 62 -19.25 34.10 -14.64
C ASP A 62 -18.39 33.02 -13.96
N CYS A 63 -17.97 33.18 -12.68
CA CYS A 63 -17.28 32.07 -11.97
C CYS A 63 -18.15 30.80 -11.88
N ASP A 64 -19.43 30.93 -11.52
CA ASP A 64 -20.38 29.80 -11.48
C ASP A 64 -20.60 29.16 -12.86
N THR A 65 -20.56 29.97 -13.92
CA THR A 65 -20.68 29.52 -15.31
C THR A 65 -19.46 28.68 -15.69
N TRP A 66 -18.25 29.15 -15.37
CA TRP A 66 -17.01 28.39 -15.59
C TRP A 66 -16.97 27.11 -14.75
N MET A 67 -17.37 27.17 -13.48
CA MET A 67 -17.44 25.99 -12.62
C MET A 67 -18.37 24.93 -13.19
N SER A 68 -19.56 25.32 -13.65
CA SER A 68 -20.52 24.40 -14.27
C SER A 68 -19.96 23.76 -15.54
N ARG A 69 -19.22 24.53 -16.33
CA ARG A 69 -18.59 24.02 -17.55
C ARG A 69 -17.45 23.05 -17.27
N LEU A 70 -16.51 23.42 -16.41
CA LEU A 70 -15.38 22.56 -16.03
C LEU A 70 -15.86 21.27 -15.37
N LYS A 71 -16.96 21.32 -14.61
CA LYS A 71 -17.58 20.15 -14.00
C LYS A 71 -18.04 19.11 -15.04
N ASN A 72 -18.55 19.54 -16.19
CA ASN A 72 -18.99 18.61 -17.23
C ASN A 72 -17.81 17.84 -17.84
N ASP A 73 -16.64 18.47 -17.90
CA ASP A 73 -15.42 17.90 -18.47
C ASP A 73 -14.45 17.40 -17.40
N ILE A 74 -14.90 17.26 -16.15
CA ILE A 74 -14.00 17.04 -15.00
C ILE A 74 -13.13 15.80 -15.16
N HIS A 75 -13.66 14.72 -15.74
CA HIS A 75 -12.92 13.47 -15.96
C HIS A 75 -11.71 13.64 -16.86
N GLU A 76 -11.75 14.57 -17.80
CA GLU A 76 -10.61 14.90 -18.68
C GLU A 76 -9.57 15.78 -17.98
N LEU A 77 -9.97 16.50 -16.93
CA LEU A 77 -9.15 17.50 -16.24
C LEU A 77 -8.44 16.94 -14.99
N LEU A 78 -8.97 15.88 -14.38
CA LEU A 78 -8.49 15.34 -13.10
C LEU A 78 -7.00 14.98 -13.12
N ALA A 79 -6.32 15.34 -12.03
CA ALA A 79 -5.01 14.82 -11.68
C ALA A 79 -5.12 13.36 -11.13
N PRO A 80 -4.04 12.56 -11.13
CA PRO A 80 -4.09 11.16 -10.69
C PRO A 80 -4.67 10.92 -9.29
N SER A 81 -4.49 11.87 -8.37
CA SER A 81 -5.00 11.82 -6.99
C SER A 81 -6.14 12.81 -6.74
N GLY A 82 -6.82 13.28 -7.79
CA GLY A 82 -7.59 14.52 -7.71
C GLY A 82 -9.06 14.43 -7.33
N LEU A 83 -9.57 13.25 -6.99
CA LEU A 83 -10.94 13.10 -6.53
C LEU A 83 -11.08 13.55 -5.07
N HIS A 84 -12.03 14.44 -4.83
CA HIS A 84 -12.38 14.93 -3.49
C HIS A 84 -13.89 14.79 -3.26
N SER A 85 -14.32 14.63 -2.01
CA SER A 85 -15.74 14.47 -1.65
C SER A 85 -16.58 15.69 -2.03
N ASN A 86 -15.98 16.88 -1.90
CA ASN A 86 -16.51 18.13 -2.42
C ASN A 86 -15.85 18.44 -3.77
N TRP A 87 -16.67 18.50 -4.83
CA TRP A 87 -16.23 18.69 -6.21
C TRP A 87 -15.53 20.04 -6.49
N HIS A 88 -15.79 21.07 -5.67
CA HIS A 88 -15.06 22.35 -5.77
C HIS A 88 -13.56 22.19 -5.52
N PHE A 89 -13.18 21.20 -4.70
CA PHE A 89 -11.79 20.87 -4.37
C PHE A 89 -11.27 19.68 -5.16
N HIS A 90 -11.90 19.34 -6.30
CA HIS A 90 -11.30 18.39 -7.23
C HIS A 90 -10.00 18.98 -7.75
N GLN A 91 -8.93 18.21 -7.63
CA GLN A 91 -7.63 18.62 -8.10
C GLN A 91 -7.47 18.26 -9.57
N VAL A 92 -7.29 19.27 -10.39
CA VAL A 92 -7.10 19.16 -11.83
C VAL A 92 -5.66 19.41 -12.21
N SER A 93 -5.18 18.71 -13.23
CA SER A 93 -3.84 18.89 -13.76
C SER A 93 -3.75 20.19 -14.55
N HIS A 94 -2.74 21.02 -14.24
CA HIS A 94 -2.49 22.26 -14.96
C HIS A 94 -2.30 22.06 -16.46
N ALA A 95 -1.58 20.99 -16.85
CA ALA A 95 -1.34 20.66 -18.25
C ALA A 95 -2.65 20.32 -18.98
N LYS A 96 -3.48 19.46 -18.38
CA LYS A 96 -4.80 19.09 -18.93
C LYS A 96 -5.73 20.29 -19.06
N VAL A 97 -5.72 21.21 -18.08
CA VAL A 97 -6.47 22.47 -18.14
C VAL A 97 -6.02 23.35 -19.30
N ARG A 98 -4.70 23.48 -19.53
CA ARG A 98 -4.16 24.23 -20.68
C ARG A 98 -4.60 23.64 -22.01
N GLU A 99 -4.49 22.32 -22.16
CA GLU A 99 -4.91 21.60 -23.37
C GLU A 99 -6.41 21.75 -23.61
N TRP A 100 -7.22 21.64 -22.55
CA TRP A 100 -8.65 21.87 -22.62
C TRP A 100 -8.97 23.31 -23.03
N CYS A 101 -8.31 24.32 -22.46
CA CYS A 101 -8.47 25.71 -22.85
C CYS A 101 -8.13 25.91 -24.34
N LYS A 102 -6.98 25.38 -24.78
CA LYS A 102 -6.53 25.43 -26.18
C LYS A 102 -7.55 24.79 -27.14
N ARG A 103 -8.07 23.59 -26.82
CA ARG A 103 -9.11 22.91 -27.62
C ARG A 103 -10.40 23.73 -27.71
N ASN A 104 -10.77 24.44 -26.65
CA ASN A 104 -11.96 25.28 -26.59
C ASN A 104 -11.73 26.71 -27.15
N GLY A 105 -10.53 27.03 -27.63
CA GLY A 105 -10.16 28.37 -28.09
C GLY A 105 -10.21 29.42 -26.99
N ILE A 106 -9.84 29.05 -25.77
CA ILE A 106 -9.74 29.91 -24.59
C ILE A 106 -8.24 30.12 -24.30
N GLU A 107 -7.84 31.38 -24.13
CA GLU A 107 -6.47 31.71 -23.71
C GLU A 107 -6.31 31.46 -22.22
N TRP A 108 -5.35 30.61 -21.84
CA TRP A 108 -5.04 30.35 -20.44
C TRP A 108 -4.15 31.48 -19.90
N PRO A 109 -4.58 32.23 -18.86
CA PRO A 109 -3.91 33.47 -18.45
C PRO A 109 -2.59 33.27 -17.70
N ILE A 110 -2.26 32.04 -17.28
CA ILE A 110 -1.01 31.73 -16.59
C ILE A 110 0.04 31.33 -17.64
N PRO A 111 1.21 32.00 -17.69
CA PRO A 111 2.27 31.64 -18.61
C PRO A 111 2.81 30.24 -18.32
N PRO A 112 3.37 29.53 -19.32
CA PRO A 112 4.00 28.23 -19.09
C PRO A 112 5.11 28.35 -18.03
N SER A 113 5.34 27.29 -17.28
CA SER A 113 6.39 27.27 -16.26
C SER A 113 7.75 27.55 -16.92
N PRO A 114 8.58 28.46 -16.36
CA PRO A 114 9.93 28.69 -16.89
C PRO A 114 10.84 27.47 -16.78
N TRP A 115 10.46 26.47 -15.99
CA TRP A 115 11.19 25.20 -15.86
C TRP A 115 10.72 24.11 -16.85
N GLY A 116 9.82 24.46 -17.78
CA GLY A 116 9.28 23.57 -18.80
C GLY A 116 8.23 22.59 -18.26
N ASP A 117 7.31 22.18 -19.14
CA ASP A 117 6.30 21.14 -18.85
C ASP A 117 6.92 19.72 -18.72
N THR A 118 8.23 19.61 -18.97
CA THR A 118 9.01 18.37 -18.90
C THR A 118 8.99 17.71 -17.51
N CYS A 119 8.67 18.44 -16.44
CA CYS A 119 8.54 17.85 -15.10
C CYS A 119 7.31 16.93 -14.95
N GLY A 120 6.27 17.10 -15.78
CA GLY A 120 5.09 16.23 -15.79
C GLY A 120 5.29 14.98 -16.63
N GLU A 121 5.79 15.13 -17.85
CA GLU A 121 5.99 14.02 -18.80
C GLU A 121 7.14 13.11 -18.36
N ALA A 122 8.24 13.65 -17.82
CA ALA A 122 9.32 12.82 -17.27
C ALA A 122 8.87 12.03 -16.03
N LYS A 123 7.96 12.59 -15.22
CA LYS A 123 7.36 11.87 -14.09
C LYS A 123 6.37 10.81 -14.53
N ALA A 124 5.59 11.05 -15.59
CA ALA A 124 4.70 10.05 -16.16
C ALA A 124 5.49 8.87 -16.76
N ALA A 125 6.54 9.14 -17.54
CA ALA A 125 7.41 8.11 -18.08
C ALA A 125 8.17 7.33 -16.99
N ALA A 126 8.61 8.01 -15.91
CA ALA A 126 9.22 7.36 -14.76
C ALA A 126 8.22 6.47 -14.01
N ALA A 127 6.98 6.94 -13.83
CA ALA A 127 5.90 6.17 -13.22
C ALA A 127 5.55 4.94 -14.07
N ASP A 128 5.46 5.08 -15.40
CA ASP A 128 5.21 3.95 -16.30
C ASP A 128 6.33 2.89 -16.21
N SER A 129 7.59 3.32 -16.16
CA SER A 129 8.72 2.41 -15.93
C SER A 129 8.65 1.73 -14.55
N GLU A 130 8.27 2.45 -13.50
CA GLU A 130 8.13 1.91 -12.15
C GLU A 130 6.98 0.90 -12.06
N THR A 131 5.83 1.20 -12.66
CA THR A 131 4.70 0.27 -12.71
C THR A 131 5.06 -1.01 -13.46
N GLU A 132 5.83 -0.93 -14.55
CA GLU A 132 6.30 -2.09 -15.29
C GLU A 132 7.31 -2.92 -14.48
N GLN A 133 8.20 -2.27 -13.73
CA GLN A 133 9.11 -2.97 -12.81
C GLN A 133 8.35 -3.68 -11.69
N LEU A 134 7.34 -3.03 -11.10
CA LEU A 134 6.49 -3.62 -10.07
C LEU A 134 5.71 -4.82 -10.61
N ARG A 135 5.14 -4.73 -11.82
CA ARG A 135 4.46 -5.86 -12.48
C ARG A 135 5.39 -7.05 -12.68
N LYS A 136 6.62 -6.81 -13.14
CA LYS A 136 7.63 -7.87 -13.28
C LYS A 136 8.00 -8.48 -11.93
N HIS A 137 8.07 -7.68 -10.87
CA HIS A 137 8.36 -8.16 -9.54
C HIS A 137 7.23 -9.02 -8.98
N ILE A 138 5.97 -8.60 -9.17
CA ILE A 138 4.78 -9.38 -8.78
C ILE A 138 4.77 -10.73 -9.49
N ALA A 139 4.92 -10.75 -10.83
CA ALA A 139 4.95 -11.99 -11.60
C ALA A 139 6.07 -12.94 -11.14
N LYS A 140 7.23 -12.39 -10.76
CA LYS A 140 8.35 -13.18 -10.20
C LYS A 140 8.00 -13.78 -8.83
N LEU A 141 7.36 -13.01 -7.94
CA LEU A 141 6.95 -13.49 -6.63
C LEU A 141 5.86 -14.56 -6.74
N GLU A 142 4.88 -14.37 -7.63
CA GLU A 142 3.84 -15.37 -7.90
C GLU A 142 4.45 -16.69 -8.37
N ALA A 143 5.42 -16.66 -9.28
CA ALA A 143 6.14 -17.85 -9.71
C ALA A 143 6.93 -18.53 -8.58
N GLN A 144 7.49 -17.76 -7.64
CA GLN A 144 8.19 -18.31 -6.48
C GLN A 144 7.22 -18.97 -5.49
N VAL A 145 6.05 -18.38 -5.28
CA VAL A 145 5.01 -18.97 -4.42
C VAL A 145 4.52 -20.29 -5.00
N GLU A 146 4.25 -20.35 -6.30
CA GLU A 146 3.84 -21.58 -6.99
C GLU A 146 4.92 -22.67 -6.88
N GLN A 147 6.19 -22.30 -7.08
CA GLN A 147 7.31 -23.22 -6.92
C GLN A 147 7.42 -23.76 -5.49
N GLN A 148 7.19 -22.93 -4.47
CA GLN A 148 7.21 -23.36 -3.07
C GLN A 148 6.04 -24.29 -2.75
N ALA A 149 4.85 -24.00 -3.28
CA ALA A 149 3.68 -24.87 -3.11
C ALA A 149 3.96 -26.27 -3.67
N GLN A 150 4.52 -26.36 -4.88
CA GLN A 150 4.90 -27.64 -5.49
C GLN A 150 5.91 -28.42 -4.64
N ARG A 151 6.93 -27.73 -4.11
CA ARG A 151 7.92 -28.36 -3.22
C ARG A 151 7.29 -28.91 -1.94
N ILE A 152 6.34 -28.19 -1.34
CA ILE A 152 5.62 -28.68 -0.15
C ILE A 152 4.86 -29.97 -0.49
N THR A 153 4.13 -29.99 -1.59
CA THR A 153 3.40 -31.18 -2.04
C THR A 153 4.33 -32.36 -2.32
N GLU A 154 5.51 -32.12 -2.92
CA GLU A 154 6.53 -33.16 -3.13
C GLU A 154 7.07 -33.70 -1.80
N PHE A 155 7.35 -32.84 -0.83
CA PHE A 155 7.79 -33.24 0.50
C PHE A 155 6.73 -34.05 1.25
N GLU A 156 5.46 -33.64 1.16
CA GLU A 156 4.33 -34.37 1.77
C GLU A 156 4.17 -35.76 1.13
N ALA A 157 4.21 -35.84 -0.20
CA ALA A 157 4.15 -37.13 -0.91
C ALA A 157 5.33 -38.04 -0.57
N GLU A 158 6.53 -37.49 -0.40
CA GLU A 158 7.71 -38.26 0.01
C GLU A 158 7.63 -38.70 1.48
N ALA A 159 7.07 -37.87 2.37
CA ALA A 159 6.79 -38.24 3.74
C ALA A 159 5.78 -39.41 3.81
N GLU A 160 4.71 -39.36 3.02
CA GLU A 160 3.74 -40.46 2.89
C GLU A 160 4.39 -41.75 2.35
N ARG A 161 5.26 -41.64 1.35
CA ARG A 161 6.02 -42.80 0.83
C ARG A 161 6.96 -43.38 1.89
N THR A 162 7.61 -42.53 2.67
CA THR A 162 8.49 -42.95 3.77
C THR A 162 7.70 -43.69 4.83
N ILE A 163 6.49 -43.23 5.17
CA ILE A 163 5.56 -43.94 6.04
C ILE A 163 5.16 -45.30 5.43
N ALA A 164 4.84 -45.34 4.13
CA ALA A 164 4.40 -46.55 3.44
C ALA A 164 5.50 -47.61 3.23
N THR A 165 6.77 -47.21 3.09
CA THR A 165 7.92 -48.11 2.93
C THR A 165 8.51 -48.62 4.25
N GLY A 166 7.84 -48.34 5.37
CA GLY A 166 8.29 -48.80 6.68
C GLY A 166 9.35 -47.90 7.31
N GLY A 167 9.34 -46.61 6.99
CA GLY A 167 9.88 -45.59 7.90
C GLY A 167 9.32 -45.87 9.28
N LEU A 168 10.21 -45.95 10.27
CA LEU A 168 10.04 -46.62 11.56
C LEU A 168 8.83 -46.09 12.36
N MET A 169 7.63 -46.46 11.94
CA MET A 169 6.39 -46.18 12.62
C MET A 169 6.32 -47.21 13.74
N PHE A 170 6.58 -46.78 14.97
CA PHE A 170 6.40 -47.65 16.12
C PHE A 170 4.93 -48.12 16.11
N PRO A 171 4.65 -49.44 16.04
CA PRO A 171 3.31 -49.98 15.84
C PRO A 171 2.34 -49.68 16.99
N TYR A 172 2.83 -49.08 18.07
CA TYR A 172 2.06 -48.54 19.17
C TYR A 172 2.65 -47.18 19.58
N ALA A 173 1.85 -46.12 19.45
CA ALA A 173 2.13 -44.85 20.11
C ALA A 173 1.52 -44.92 21.51
N THR A 174 2.36 -45.01 22.54
CA THR A 174 1.86 -44.88 23.92
C THR A 174 1.72 -43.40 24.28
N PRO A 175 0.82 -43.04 25.21
CA PRO A 175 0.72 -41.65 25.68
C PRO A 175 2.07 -41.08 26.15
N GLU A 176 2.91 -41.90 26.77
CA GLU A 176 4.26 -41.52 27.19
C GLU A 176 5.17 -41.19 26.00
N LEU A 177 5.14 -41.99 24.94
CA LEU A 177 5.97 -41.75 23.75
C LEU A 177 5.53 -40.47 23.01
N LEU A 178 4.22 -40.20 22.93
CA LEU A 178 3.71 -38.97 22.33
C LEU A 178 4.12 -37.75 23.16
N ALA A 179 3.97 -37.81 24.49
CA ALA A 179 4.39 -36.74 25.39
C ALA A 179 5.91 -36.51 25.32
N MET A 180 6.71 -37.58 25.26
CA MET A 180 8.17 -37.51 25.07
C MET A 180 8.53 -36.87 23.73
N GLN A 181 7.84 -37.23 22.65
CA GLN A 181 8.08 -36.67 21.32
C GLN A 181 7.77 -35.18 21.29
N GLU A 182 6.62 -34.77 21.82
CA GLU A 182 6.21 -33.36 21.88
C GLU A 182 7.18 -32.53 22.73
N ALA A 183 7.54 -33.03 23.92
CA ALA A 183 8.54 -32.39 24.78
C ALA A 183 9.92 -32.30 24.08
N ALA A 184 10.31 -33.33 23.32
CA ALA A 184 11.56 -33.32 22.57
C ALA A 184 11.55 -32.29 21.42
N LEU A 185 10.45 -32.19 20.69
CA LEU A 185 10.29 -31.20 19.63
C LEU A 185 10.34 -29.78 20.20
N LYS A 186 9.67 -29.54 21.33
CA LYS A 186 9.60 -28.22 21.96
C LYS A 186 10.94 -27.77 22.54
N HIS A 187 11.66 -28.65 23.23
CA HIS A 187 12.86 -28.28 24.00
C HIS A 187 14.17 -28.58 23.27
N TRP A 188 14.20 -29.54 22.35
CA TRP A 188 15.45 -30.02 21.74
C TRP A 188 15.55 -29.86 20.23
N ALA A 189 14.45 -29.88 19.46
CA ALA A 189 14.54 -29.90 17.99
C ALA A 189 15.13 -28.63 17.36
N GLY A 190 15.09 -27.49 18.06
CA GLY A 190 15.72 -26.24 17.65
C GLY A 190 16.87 -25.77 18.55
N TYR A 191 17.27 -26.56 19.56
CA TYR A 191 18.25 -26.13 20.54
C TYR A 191 19.65 -26.01 19.93
N ASN A 192 20.21 -24.81 19.97
CA ASN A 192 21.60 -24.56 19.60
C ASN A 192 22.44 -24.26 20.86
N ALA A 193 23.45 -25.09 21.10
CA ALA A 193 24.32 -24.97 22.29
C ALA A 193 25.20 -23.70 22.29
N GLU A 194 25.37 -23.04 21.15
CA GLU A 194 26.18 -21.82 21.05
C GLU A 194 25.40 -20.55 21.40
N THR A 195 24.09 -20.55 21.17
CA THR A 195 23.24 -19.36 21.30
C THR A 195 22.25 -19.46 22.44
N ASP A 196 21.79 -20.66 22.78
CA ASP A 196 20.66 -20.86 23.68
C ASP A 196 21.10 -21.43 25.03
N ARG A 197 20.35 -21.07 26.07
CA ARG A 197 20.50 -21.69 27.38
C ARG A 197 20.01 -23.15 27.30
N LYS A 198 20.81 -24.07 27.82
CA LYS A 198 20.43 -25.50 27.94
C LYS A 198 19.06 -25.66 28.61
N PRO A 199 18.11 -26.39 27.98
CA PRO A 199 16.83 -26.72 28.59
C PRO A 199 17.01 -27.37 29.96
N LEU A 200 16.29 -26.85 30.97
CA LEU A 200 16.35 -27.40 32.32
C LEU A 200 15.53 -28.68 32.39
N GLN A 201 16.17 -29.79 32.75
CA GLN A 201 15.53 -31.10 32.90
C GLN A 201 14.32 -31.07 33.84
N LYS A 202 14.36 -30.19 34.85
CA LYS A 202 13.27 -29.99 35.78
C LYS A 202 12.01 -29.42 35.11
N GLU A 203 12.17 -28.50 34.17
CA GLU A 203 11.05 -27.87 33.44
C GLU A 203 10.42 -28.87 32.49
N ILE A 204 11.25 -29.59 31.72
CA ILE A 204 10.80 -30.68 30.84
C ILE A 204 10.04 -31.76 31.64
N GLY A 205 10.56 -32.15 32.81
CA GLY A 205 9.90 -33.13 33.66
C GLY A 205 8.56 -32.64 34.26
N LEU A 206 8.42 -31.35 34.55
CA LEU A 206 7.16 -30.78 35.02
C LEU A 206 6.11 -30.81 33.92
N GLU A 207 6.49 -30.42 32.71
CA GLU A 207 5.63 -30.49 31.52
C GLU A 207 5.18 -31.93 31.22
N LEU A 208 6.10 -32.90 31.30
CA LEU A 208 5.75 -34.32 31.16
C LEU A 208 4.86 -34.85 32.29
N THR A 209 4.99 -34.29 33.51
CA THR A 209 4.11 -34.64 34.64
C THR A 209 2.68 -34.18 34.38
N GLU A 210 2.53 -32.97 33.84
CA GLU A 210 1.23 -32.40 33.46
C GLU A 210 0.62 -33.14 32.27
N ALA A 211 1.38 -33.35 31.19
CA ALA A 211 0.92 -34.02 29.97
C ALA A 211 0.42 -35.45 30.21
N LEU A 212 1.03 -36.16 31.17
CA LEU A 212 0.68 -37.53 31.52
C LEU A 212 -0.27 -37.63 32.72
N ALA A 213 -0.76 -36.51 33.26
CA ALA A 213 -1.59 -36.45 34.45
C ALA A 213 -1.01 -37.25 35.64
N LEU A 214 0.32 -37.21 35.81
CA LEU A 214 1.03 -37.93 36.86
C LEU A 214 1.01 -37.14 38.17
N ASN A 215 1.00 -37.86 39.30
CA ASN A 215 1.06 -37.22 40.61
C ASN A 215 2.48 -36.69 40.90
N GLY A 216 2.69 -35.40 40.67
CA GLY A 216 3.87 -34.65 41.10
C GLY A 216 3.71 -34.02 42.49
N SER A 217 4.83 -33.68 43.13
CA SER A 217 4.83 -32.79 44.31
C SER A 217 4.93 -31.34 43.84
N SER A 218 4.42 -30.38 44.62
CA SER A 218 4.45 -28.96 44.24
C SER A 218 5.86 -28.50 43.83
N GLY A 219 6.01 -28.14 42.56
CA GLY A 219 7.28 -27.69 41.97
C GLY A 219 8.34 -28.77 41.75
N GLN A 220 7.98 -30.06 41.78
CA GLN A 220 8.88 -31.17 41.46
C GLN A 220 8.20 -32.15 40.48
N PRO A 221 8.90 -32.57 39.40
CA PRO A 221 8.36 -33.56 38.48
C PRO A 221 8.12 -34.89 39.19
N SER A 222 7.12 -35.65 38.74
CA SER A 222 6.96 -37.03 39.19
C SER A 222 8.22 -37.84 38.86
N ARG A 223 8.52 -38.87 39.66
CA ARG A 223 9.72 -39.71 39.44
C ARG A 223 9.73 -40.31 38.03
N GLN A 224 8.58 -40.71 37.52
CA GLN A 224 8.42 -41.25 36.17
C GLN A 224 8.72 -40.18 35.11
N ALA A 225 8.13 -38.99 35.21
CA ALA A 225 8.37 -37.91 34.26
C ALA A 225 9.83 -37.43 34.26
N ALA A 226 10.51 -37.44 35.41
CA ALA A 226 11.94 -37.12 35.49
C ALA A 226 12.81 -38.11 34.71
N VAL A 227 12.47 -39.41 34.77
CA VAL A 227 13.15 -40.45 33.98
C VAL A 227 12.89 -40.24 32.48
N LEU A 228 11.65 -39.93 32.08
CA LEU A 228 11.31 -39.67 30.68
C LEU A 228 12.00 -38.41 30.13
N ALA A 229 12.08 -37.33 30.91
CA ALA A 229 12.80 -36.12 30.56
C ALA A 229 14.29 -36.39 30.28
N SER A 230 14.92 -37.22 31.13
CA SER A 230 16.31 -37.64 30.92
C SER A 230 16.46 -38.55 29.69
N ALA A 231 15.48 -39.41 29.43
CA ALA A 231 15.49 -40.30 28.27
C ALA A 231 15.46 -39.55 26.93
N ILE A 232 14.76 -38.41 26.84
CA ILE A 232 14.73 -37.59 25.61
C ILE A 232 15.92 -36.63 25.47
N GLN A 233 16.78 -36.50 26.48
CA GLN A 233 17.96 -35.65 26.42
C GLN A 233 18.97 -36.20 25.39
N PRO A 234 19.43 -35.38 24.42
CA PRO A 234 20.45 -35.82 23.47
C PRO A 234 21.74 -36.24 24.17
N GLU A 235 22.36 -37.33 23.68
CA GLU A 235 23.54 -37.96 24.30
C GLU A 235 24.70 -36.97 24.51
N LYS A 236 24.95 -36.10 23.52
CA LYS A 236 25.97 -35.03 23.59
C LYS A 236 25.79 -34.06 24.76
N TYR A 237 24.63 -34.06 25.41
CA TYR A 237 24.31 -33.19 26.54
C TYR A 237 24.08 -33.96 27.84
N ARG A 238 24.09 -35.31 27.83
CA ARG A 238 24.09 -36.12 29.05
C ARG A 238 25.49 -36.02 29.66
N GLY A 239 25.57 -35.51 30.88
CA GLY A 239 26.81 -35.31 31.64
C GLY A 239 26.64 -35.84 33.04
#